data_AF-A0A3D1AY09-F1
#
_entry.id   AF-A0A3D1AY09-F1
#
_cell.length_a   1.000
_cell.length_b   1.000
_cell.length_c   1.000
_cell.angle_alpha   90.00
_cell.angle_beta   90.00
_cell.angle_gamma   90.00
#
_symmetry.space_group_name_H-M   'P 1'
#
loop_
_entity.id
_entity.type
_entity.pdbx_description
1 polymer ?
#
loop_
_entity_poly.entity_id
_entity_poly.type
_entity_poly.pdbx_seq_one_letter_code
_entity_poly.pdbx_strand_id
1 'polypeptide(L)'
;MMSATKSYEEIIDFIAAGTTPEAVVAFHPSDSVQQRVAGLIERSNQGSISAEDQSELEDYLQLEHIMIMAKARARQLTQLGQ
;
A
#
# COMPACT_ATOMS: atom_id res chain seq x y z
N MET A 1 -4.59 -17.58 -15.95
CA MET A 1 -4.16 -17.76 -14.55
C MET A 1 -4.69 -16.56 -13.80
N MET A 2 -5.50 -16.77 -12.75
CA MET A 2 -6.03 -15.67 -11.94
C MET A 2 -4.84 -15.16 -11.11
N SER A 3 -4.17 -14.10 -11.58
CA SER A 3 -3.25 -13.37 -10.73
C SER A 3 -4.06 -12.88 -9.55
N ALA A 4 -3.85 -13.48 -8.38
CA ALA A 4 -4.26 -12.85 -7.14
C ALA A 4 -3.51 -11.52 -7.12
N THR A 5 -4.25 -10.43 -7.32
CA THR A 5 -3.73 -9.06 -7.27
C THR A 5 -2.89 -8.94 -6.00
N LYS A 6 -1.57 -8.79 -6.18
CA LYS A 6 -0.66 -8.71 -5.04
C LYS A 6 -1.05 -7.49 -4.22
N SER A 7 -0.86 -7.57 -2.89
CA SER A 7 -1.29 -6.51 -1.97
C SER A 7 -0.78 -5.11 -2.35
N TYR A 8 0.37 -5.03 -3.04
CA TYR A 8 0.98 -3.78 -3.49
C TYR A 8 0.49 -3.23 -4.85
N GLU A 9 -0.23 -4.01 -5.65
CA GLU A 9 -0.59 -3.62 -7.03
C GLU A 9 -1.42 -2.34 -7.06
N GLU A 10 -2.37 -2.16 -6.14
CA GLU A 10 -3.18 -0.94 -6.07
C GLU A 10 -2.36 0.32 -5.82
N ILE A 11 -1.26 0.21 -5.05
CA ILE A 11 -0.35 1.35 -4.81
C ILE A 11 0.43 1.68 -6.08
N ILE A 12 0.89 0.65 -6.81
CA ILE A 12 1.61 0.83 -8.07
C ILE A 12 0.71 1.45 -9.14
N ASP A 13 -0.51 0.93 -9.27
CA ASP A 13 -1.50 1.44 -10.23
C ASP A 13 -1.88 2.90 -9.91
N PHE A 14 -2.03 3.24 -8.63
CA PHE A 14 -2.25 4.61 -8.19
C PHE A 14 -1.10 5.55 -8.60
N ILE A 15 0.14 5.12 -8.42
CA ILE A 15 1.32 5.89 -8.85
C ILE A 15 1.36 6.03 -10.39
N ALA A 16 1.12 4.93 -11.11
CA ALA A 16 1.19 4.87 -12.56
C ALA A 16 0.10 5.70 -13.25
N ALA A 17 -1.10 5.81 -12.66
CA ALA A 17 -2.20 6.63 -13.16
C ALA A 17 -1.91 8.15 -13.12
N GLY A 18 -0.83 8.56 -12.43
CA GLY A 18 -0.54 9.95 -12.13
C GLY A 18 -1.27 10.40 -10.87
N THR A 19 -0.57 11.16 -10.03
CA THR A 19 -1.07 11.55 -8.70
C THR A 19 -1.05 13.06 -8.53
N THR A 20 -2.00 13.60 -7.75
CA THR A 20 -1.98 14.97 -7.23
C THR A 20 -1.82 14.95 -5.71
N PRO A 21 -1.35 16.03 -5.07
CA PRO A 21 -1.29 16.08 -3.61
C PRO A 21 -2.61 15.70 -2.93
N GLU A 22 -3.75 16.14 -3.47
CA GLU A 22 -5.08 15.81 -2.95
C GLU A 22 -5.39 14.32 -3.08
N ALA A 23 -5.09 13.73 -4.24
CA ALA A 23 -5.28 12.30 -4.48
C ALA A 23 -4.39 11.46 -3.56
N VAL A 24 -3.14 11.87 -3.32
CA VAL A 24 -2.22 11.18 -2.39
C VAL A 24 -2.76 11.20 -0.97
N VAL A 25 -3.30 12.34 -0.51
CA VAL A 25 -3.91 12.45 0.82
C VAL A 25 -5.15 11.58 0.95
N ALA A 26 -5.97 11.49 -0.11
CA ALA A 26 -7.19 10.70 -0.13
C ALA A 26 -6.97 9.20 -0.36
N PHE A 27 -5.80 8.81 -0.87
CA PHE A 27 -5.52 7.41 -1.21
C PHE A 27 -5.62 6.50 0.00
N HIS A 28 -6.32 5.40 -0.16
CA HIS A 28 -6.41 4.32 0.81
C HIS A 28 -6.55 2.99 0.05
N PRO A 29 -5.77 1.95 0.41
CA PRO A 29 -5.93 0.63 -0.19
C PRO A 29 -7.35 0.10 0.01
N SER A 30 -7.84 -0.71 -0.93
CA SER A 30 -9.15 -1.33 -0.81
C SER A 30 -9.25 -2.26 0.40
N ASP A 31 -10.48 -2.50 0.87
CA ASP A 31 -10.73 -3.44 1.97
C ASP A 31 -10.17 -4.84 1.67
N SER A 32 -10.15 -5.23 0.40
CA SER A 32 -9.62 -6.52 -0.03
C SER A 32 -8.11 -6.63 0.18
N VAL A 33 -7.35 -5.58 -0.14
CA VAL A 33 -5.90 -5.49 0.11
C VAL A 33 -5.63 -5.47 1.62
N GLN A 34 -6.42 -4.71 2.38
CA GLN A 34 -6.26 -4.66 3.84
C GLN A 34 -6.48 -6.02 4.49
N GLN A 35 -7.52 -6.76 4.06
CA GLN A 35 -7.78 -8.12 4.54
C GLN A 35 -6.65 -9.09 4.15
N ARG A 36 -6.13 -8.98 2.92
CA ARG A 36 -5.00 -9.80 2.45
C ARG A 36 -3.76 -9.56 3.30
N VAL A 37 -3.40 -8.30 3.54
CA VAL A 37 -2.24 -7.91 4.37
C VAL A 37 -2.44 -8.36 5.82
N ALA A 38 -3.63 -8.20 6.39
CA ALA A 38 -3.92 -8.68 7.74
C ALA A 38 -3.71 -10.21 7.85
N GLY A 39 -4.17 -10.97 6.86
CA GLY A 39 -3.94 -12.41 6.80
C GLY A 39 -2.46 -12.78 6.62
N LEU A 40 -1.69 -11.99 5.86
CA LEU A 40 -0.24 -12.17 5.71
C LEU A 40 0.49 -11.92 7.04
N ILE A 41 0.14 -10.83 7.74
CA ILE A 41 0.70 -10.50 9.06
C ILE A 41 0.40 -11.62 10.07
N GLU A 42 -0.84 -12.12 10.08
CA GLU A 42 -1.22 -13.23 10.95
C GLU A 42 -0.39 -14.49 10.68
N ARG A 43 -0.21 -14.87 9.40
CA ARG A 43 0.65 -16.01 9.03
C ARG A 43 2.12 -15.79 9.39
N SER A 44 2.61 -14.56 9.23
CA SER A 44 3.98 -14.18 9.59
C SER A 44 4.21 -14.32 11.10
N ASN A 45 3.27 -13.83 11.92
CA ASN A 45 3.30 -13.98 13.38
C ASN A 45 3.23 -15.44 13.84
N GLN A 46 2.53 -16.30 13.10
CA GLN A 46 2.44 -17.73 13.37
C GLN A 46 3.66 -18.53 12.86
N GLY A 47 4.57 -17.90 12.11
CA GLY A 47 5.70 -18.58 11.47
C GLY A 47 5.29 -19.55 10.36
N SER A 48 4.06 -19.46 9.87
CA SER A 48 3.48 -20.35 8.85
C SER A 48 3.42 -19.69 7.45
N ILE A 49 4.01 -18.50 7.32
CA ILE A 49 4.07 -17.76 6.06
C ILE A 49 5.04 -18.39 5.07
N SER A 50 4.67 -18.43 3.79
CA SER A 50 5.57 -18.86 2.72
C SER A 50 6.59 -17.77 2.40
N ALA A 51 7.72 -18.13 1.80
CA ALA A 51 8.72 -17.14 1.37
C ALA A 51 8.15 -16.13 0.36
N GLU A 52 7.21 -16.57 -0.50
CA GLU A 52 6.54 -15.69 -1.45
C GLU A 52 5.59 -14.70 -0.76
N ASP A 53 4.78 -15.18 0.17
CA ASP A 53 3.86 -14.35 0.96
C ASP A 53 4.64 -13.36 1.85
N GLN A 54 5.79 -13.77 2.38
CA GLN A 54 6.66 -12.91 3.18
C GLN A 54 7.26 -11.79 2.32
N SER A 55 7.74 -12.10 1.12
CA SER A 55 8.21 -11.08 0.16
C SER A 55 7.09 -10.11 -0.20
N GLU A 56 5.88 -10.62 -0.50
CA GLU A 56 4.71 -9.77 -0.78
C GLU A 56 4.41 -8.80 0.37
N LEU A 57 4.45 -9.29 1.62
CA LEU A 57 4.21 -8.49 2.81
C LEU A 57 5.29 -7.41 3.00
N GLU A 58 6.56 -7.77 2.80
CA GLU A 58 7.68 -6.82 2.89
C GLU A 58 7.58 -5.71 1.84
N ASP A 59 7.30 -6.07 0.58
CA ASP A 59 7.11 -5.12 -0.52
C ASP A 59 5.94 -4.16 -0.23
N TYR A 60 4.81 -4.70 0.26
CA TYR A 60 3.66 -3.89 0.65
C TYR A 60 4.00 -2.91 1.79
N LEU A 61 4.64 -3.38 2.86
CA LEU A 61 5.00 -2.54 4.00
C LEU A 61 5.96 -1.42 3.61
N GLN A 62 6.91 -1.70 2.70
CA GLN A 62 7.81 -0.69 2.17
C GLN A 62 7.06 0.39 1.40
N LEU A 63 6.13 0.00 0.52
CA LEU A 63 5.31 0.94 -0.25
C LEU A 63 4.36 1.75 0.65
N GLU A 64 3.74 1.11 1.65
CA GLU A 64 2.88 1.81 2.61
C GLU A 64 3.68 2.85 3.40
N HIS A 65 4.91 2.53 3.81
CA HIS A 65 5.78 3.50 4.48
C HIS A 65 6.08 4.72 3.59
N ILE A 66 6.36 4.49 2.30
CA ILE A 66 6.55 5.56 1.32
C ILE A 66 5.25 6.38 1.19
N MET A 67 4.09 5.73 1.14
CA MET A 67 2.80 6.41 1.04
C MET A 67 2.49 7.27 2.27
N ILE A 68 2.84 6.84 3.48
CA ILE A 68 2.71 7.66 4.69
C ILE A 68 3.55 8.93 4.58
N MET A 69 4.80 8.81 4.13
CA MET A 69 5.67 9.98 3.93
C MET A 69 5.16 10.89 2.81
N ALA A 70 4.67 10.32 1.71
CA ALA A 70 4.09 11.05 0.60
C ALA A 70 2.84 11.83 1.05
N LYS A 71 1.95 11.22 1.84
CA LYS A 71 0.78 11.87 2.45
C LYS A 71 1.17 13.03 3.35
N ALA A 72 2.21 12.87 4.17
CA ALA A 72 2.68 13.94 5.05
C ALA A 72 3.15 15.17 4.25
N ARG A 73 3.91 14.95 3.17
CA ARG A 73 4.35 16.03 2.25
C ARG A 73 3.18 16.62 1.45
N ALA A 74 2.27 15.77 0.97
CA ALA A 74 1.12 16.20 0.20
C ALA A 74 0.20 17.13 1.02
N ARG A 75 0.00 16.86 2.31
CA ARG A 75 -0.74 17.77 3.21
C ARG A 75 -0.10 19.16 3.26
N GLN A 76 1.22 19.24 3.34
CA GLN A 76 1.94 20.53 3.32
C GLN A 76 1.71 21.27 2.00
N LEU A 77 1.77 20.56 0.86
CA LEU A 77 1.50 21.15 -0.46
C LEU A 77 0.06 21.65 -0.59
N THR A 78 -0.93 20.88 -0.11
CA THR A 78 -2.34 21.30 -0.13
C THR A 78 -2.61 22.48 0.81
N GLN A 79 -1.84 22.63 1.89
CA GLN A 79 -1.94 23.77 2.80
C GLN A 79 -1.26 25.04 2.26
N LEU A 80 -0.24 24.90 1.41
CA LEU A 80 0.45 26.02 0.75
C LEU A 80 -0.28 26.54 -0.50
N GLY A 81 -1.24 25.77 -1.03
CA GLY A 81 -2.10 26.15 -2.15
C GLY A 81 -3.41 26.84 -1.74
N GLN A 82 -3.67 27.01 -0.43
CA GLN A 82 -4.75 27.85 0.11
C GLN A 82 -4.21 29.22 0.52
#